data_AF-A0A1I0ZNM6-F1
#
_entry.id   AF-A0A1I0ZNM6-F1
#
_cell.length_a   1.000
_cell.length_b   1.000
_cell.length_c   1.000
_cell.angle_alpha   90.00
_cell.angle_beta   90.00
_cell.angle_gamma   90.00
#
_symmetry.space_group_name_H-M   'P 1'
#
loop_
_entity.id
_entity.type
_entity.pdbx_description
1 polymer ?
#
loop_
_entity_poly.entity_id
_entity_poly.type
_entity_poly.pdbx_seq_one_letter_code
_entity_poly.pdbx_strand_id
1 'polypeptide(L)'
;MGDNARMRLPALLLLLAMPLPAAAQQQAACPYAAWKSGFHGDARAQATCLLRPVQRYARLGASAPLPPFLDSRVGQRTAIAPAALRAYLAQQGIGEADVGGAVDAPLSRAVGRLVAPVARYFVIHDTSYPNFLAEPIPAHINDASWDFNDFSLRNPALGGGPKGHVYVNRLGDSLLVRDFGTAGYASKLEKDKPSLTGLFLHVELVQPRHSVPGGGKGNDGLAPDPGFTPAQYDRLALLYIAASVRKGTWLIPAFHAVLDTGFANGHDDPQNFSLNDWSTALVRLESALRLEKTGQ
;
A
#
# COMPACT_ATOMS: atom_id res chain seq x y z
N MET A 1 24.56 78.65 -35.05
CA MET A 1 23.97 78.28 -33.74
C MET A 1 22.64 77.60 -34.03
N GLY A 2 22.48 76.34 -33.62
CA GLY A 2 21.23 75.59 -33.77
C GLY A 2 21.42 74.16 -34.26
N ASP A 3 21.39 73.23 -33.31
CA ASP A 3 21.44 71.77 -33.37
C ASP A 3 20.66 71.06 -34.49
N ASN A 4 21.14 69.89 -34.93
CA ASN A 4 20.48 68.62 -34.58
C ASN A 4 21.23 67.38 -35.12
N ALA A 5 21.90 66.68 -34.22
CA ALA A 5 22.38 65.32 -34.42
C ALA A 5 21.19 64.34 -34.45
N ARG A 6 21.03 63.57 -35.53
CA ARG A 6 20.14 62.41 -35.57
C ARG A 6 20.96 61.14 -35.70
N MET A 7 21.36 60.59 -34.56
CA MET A 7 21.95 59.26 -34.46
C MET A 7 20.79 58.25 -34.39
N ARG A 8 20.63 57.43 -35.44
CA ARG A 8 19.67 56.31 -35.45
C ARG A 8 20.35 55.11 -34.79
N LEU A 9 19.94 54.77 -33.56
CA LEU A 9 20.27 53.47 -32.95
C LEU A 9 19.40 52.37 -33.59
N PRO A 10 19.94 51.19 -33.92
CA PRO A 10 19.14 50.04 -34.28
C PRO A 10 18.46 49.49 -33.02
N ALA A 11 17.14 49.32 -33.07
CA ALA A 11 16.38 48.64 -32.02
C ALA A 11 16.75 47.15 -32.01
N LEU A 12 17.60 46.77 -31.07
CA LEU A 12 17.91 45.37 -30.78
C LEU A 12 16.71 44.76 -30.05
N LEU A 13 15.85 44.04 -30.77
CA LEU A 13 14.82 43.20 -30.17
C LEU A 13 15.51 42.04 -29.44
N LEU A 14 15.75 42.19 -28.13
CA LEU A 14 16.02 41.06 -27.26
C LEU A 14 14.72 40.27 -27.09
N LEU A 15 14.58 39.17 -27.84
CA LEU A 15 13.64 38.10 -27.52
C LEU A 15 14.10 37.46 -26.20
N LEU A 16 13.53 37.91 -25.09
CA LEU A 16 13.55 37.19 -23.82
C LEU A 16 12.84 35.85 -24.03
N ALA A 17 13.60 34.80 -24.32
CA ALA A 17 13.14 33.43 -24.19
C ALA A 17 12.95 33.14 -22.70
N MET A 18 11.79 33.54 -22.15
CA MET A 18 11.40 33.09 -20.82
C MET A 18 11.19 31.58 -20.88
N PRO A 19 11.92 30.77 -20.10
CA PRO A 19 11.62 29.36 -20.00
C PRO A 19 10.20 29.23 -19.47
N LEU A 20 9.31 28.64 -20.28
CA LEU A 20 8.00 28.23 -19.81
C LEU A 20 8.23 27.38 -18.54
N PRO A 21 7.47 27.61 -17.46
CA PRO A 21 7.56 26.75 -16.30
C PRO A 21 7.32 25.32 -16.79
N ALA A 22 8.28 24.43 -16.51
CA ALA A 22 8.14 23.02 -16.82
C ALA A 22 6.79 22.58 -16.26
N ALA A 23 5.84 22.29 -17.14
CA ALA A 23 4.59 21.69 -16.74
C ALA A 23 4.97 20.47 -15.89
N ALA A 24 4.52 20.45 -14.63
CA ALA A 24 4.79 19.32 -13.74
C ALA A 24 4.35 18.06 -14.48
N GLN A 25 5.34 17.28 -14.95
CA GLN A 25 5.07 16.15 -15.81
C GLN A 25 4.19 15.18 -15.01
N GLN A 26 2.96 14.99 -15.48
CA GLN A 26 2.00 14.15 -14.79
C GLN A 26 2.63 12.77 -14.62
N GLN A 27 2.74 12.31 -13.37
CA GLN A 27 3.40 11.05 -13.08
C GLN A 27 2.70 9.92 -13.83
N ALA A 28 3.46 9.10 -14.54
CA ALA A 28 2.88 7.99 -15.29
C ALA A 28 2.27 6.97 -14.32
N ALA A 29 0.97 6.75 -14.43
CA ALA A 29 0.25 5.68 -13.75
C ALA A 29 0.67 4.31 -14.29
N CYS A 30 0.50 3.27 -13.48
CA CYS A 30 0.65 1.91 -13.98
C CYS A 30 -0.38 1.64 -15.08
N PRO A 31 0.04 1.09 -16.24
CA PRO A 31 -0.84 0.89 -17.38
C PRO A 31 -1.96 -0.09 -17.01
N TYR A 32 -3.19 0.43 -16.93
CA TYR A 32 -4.38 -0.37 -16.61
C TYR A 32 -4.94 -1.06 -17.87
N ALA A 33 -5.15 -2.38 -17.77
CA ALA A 33 -5.71 -3.24 -18.80
C ALA A 33 -7.17 -3.60 -18.46
N ALA A 34 -8.13 -2.78 -18.90
CA ALA A 34 -9.55 -2.93 -18.57
C ALA A 34 -10.14 -4.31 -18.89
N TRP A 35 -9.69 -4.93 -20.00
CA TRP A 35 -10.15 -6.26 -20.41
C TRP A 35 -9.68 -7.39 -19.47
N LYS A 36 -8.53 -7.21 -18.79
CA LYS A 36 -8.02 -8.16 -17.79
C LYS A 36 -8.57 -7.92 -16.38
N SER A 37 -9.33 -6.84 -16.15
CA SER A 37 -9.60 -6.30 -14.82
C SER A 37 -8.31 -6.26 -13.99
N GLY A 38 -7.33 -5.48 -14.45
CA GLY A 38 -5.99 -5.46 -13.85
C GLY A 38 -5.03 -4.58 -14.65
N PHE A 39 -3.72 -4.80 -14.48
CA PHE A 39 -2.67 -4.00 -15.11
C PHE A 39 -1.97 -4.77 -16.26
N HIS A 40 -1.27 -4.05 -17.14
CA HIS A 40 -0.47 -4.65 -18.21
C HIS A 40 0.75 -5.41 -17.66
N GLY A 41 1.24 -6.39 -18.43
CA GLY A 41 2.36 -7.25 -18.05
C GLY A 41 1.94 -8.50 -17.27
N ASP A 42 2.94 -9.32 -16.93
CA ASP A 42 2.78 -10.45 -16.01
C ASP A 42 2.71 -9.97 -14.54
N ALA A 43 2.53 -10.91 -13.61
CA ALA A 43 2.37 -10.57 -12.19
C ALA A 43 3.59 -9.82 -11.61
N ARG A 44 4.80 -10.18 -12.05
CA ARG A 44 6.07 -9.56 -11.63
C ARG A 44 6.17 -8.12 -12.15
N ALA A 45 5.89 -7.90 -13.43
CA ALA A 45 5.88 -6.57 -14.04
C ALA A 45 4.83 -5.67 -13.38
N GLN A 46 3.65 -6.22 -13.06
CA GLN A 46 2.61 -5.50 -12.33
C GLN A 46 3.08 -5.09 -10.93
N ALA A 47 3.61 -6.02 -10.13
CA ALA A 47 4.15 -5.70 -8.80
C ALA A 47 5.29 -4.67 -8.86
N THR A 48 6.18 -4.78 -9.83
CA THR A 48 7.29 -3.83 -10.06
C THR A 48 6.79 -2.40 -10.28
N CYS A 49 5.67 -2.24 -11.00
CA CYS A 49 5.04 -0.95 -11.18
C CYS A 49 4.27 -0.50 -9.92
N LEU A 50 3.52 -1.40 -9.30
CA LEU A 50 2.58 -1.12 -8.21
C LEU A 50 3.27 -0.90 -6.85
N LEU A 51 4.54 -1.26 -6.71
CA LEU A 51 5.35 -1.09 -5.51
C LEU A 51 6.39 0.05 -5.63
N ARG A 52 6.12 1.04 -6.48
CA ARG A 52 6.97 2.24 -6.57
C ARG A 52 7.00 2.99 -5.23
N PRO A 53 8.18 3.42 -4.74
CA PRO A 53 8.30 4.10 -3.45
C PRO A 53 7.37 5.30 -3.37
N VAL A 54 6.63 5.42 -2.26
CA VAL A 54 5.70 6.52 -2.05
C VAL A 54 6.39 7.65 -1.30
N GLN A 55 6.18 8.87 -1.78
CA GLN A 55 6.68 10.12 -1.23
C GLN A 55 5.50 11.05 -0.96
N ARG A 56 5.77 12.07 -0.15
CA ARG A 56 4.82 13.11 0.25
C ARG A 56 3.97 13.63 -0.91
N TYR A 57 2.67 13.77 -0.66
CA TYR A 57 1.68 14.31 -1.61
C TYR A 57 1.52 13.51 -2.90
N ALA A 58 1.39 12.19 -2.75
CA ALA A 58 1.16 11.22 -3.83
C ALA A 58 2.26 11.26 -4.90
N ARG A 59 3.48 11.63 -4.49
CA ARG A 59 4.65 11.55 -5.35
C ARG A 59 5.20 10.15 -5.32
N LEU A 60 5.57 9.62 -6.47
CA LEU A 60 6.11 8.28 -6.61
C LEU A 60 7.56 8.35 -7.06
N GLY A 61 8.41 7.59 -6.38
CA GLY A 61 9.77 7.32 -6.81
C GLY A 61 9.82 6.54 -8.13
N ALA A 62 11.04 6.37 -8.62
CA ALA A 62 11.31 5.48 -9.74
C ALA A 62 10.96 4.04 -9.36
N SER A 63 10.54 3.25 -10.34
CA SER A 63 10.42 1.80 -10.15
C SER A 63 11.82 1.21 -9.93
N ALA A 64 11.89 0.20 -9.07
CA ALA A 64 13.11 -0.52 -8.73
C ALA A 64 12.85 -2.03 -8.88
N PRO A 65 13.91 -2.84 -9.06
CA PRO A 65 13.78 -4.30 -9.02
C PRO A 65 13.10 -4.77 -7.73
N LEU A 66 12.26 -5.80 -7.85
CA LEU A 66 11.64 -6.41 -6.68
C LEU A 66 12.69 -7.13 -5.83
N PRO A 67 12.56 -7.12 -4.49
CA PRO A 67 13.35 -7.97 -3.62
C PRO A 67 13.21 -9.46 -3.97
N PRO A 68 14.21 -10.31 -3.67
CA PRO A 68 14.28 -11.68 -4.17
C PRO A 68 13.04 -12.54 -3.93
N PHE A 69 12.38 -12.39 -2.78
CA PHE A 69 11.15 -13.14 -2.50
C PHE A 69 10.05 -12.76 -3.49
N LEU A 70 9.73 -11.48 -3.60
CA LEU A 70 8.66 -11.00 -4.47
C LEU A 70 8.98 -11.28 -5.94
N ASP A 71 10.23 -11.08 -6.34
CA ASP A 71 10.71 -11.31 -7.70
C ASP A 71 10.51 -12.76 -8.17
N SER A 72 10.71 -13.73 -7.28
CA SER A 72 10.63 -15.16 -7.57
C SER A 72 9.26 -15.80 -7.28
N ARG A 73 8.41 -15.16 -6.48
CA ARG A 73 7.16 -15.75 -5.99
C ARG A 73 5.90 -15.15 -6.60
N VAL A 74 5.83 -13.84 -6.84
CA VAL A 74 4.58 -13.17 -7.23
C VAL A 74 3.97 -13.81 -8.49
N GLY A 75 2.67 -14.15 -8.40
CA GLY A 75 1.92 -14.84 -9.47
C GLY A 75 2.18 -16.34 -9.60
N GLN A 76 3.17 -16.90 -8.91
CA GLN A 76 3.44 -18.35 -8.92
C GLN A 76 2.45 -19.09 -7.99
N ARG A 77 2.31 -20.39 -8.20
CA ARG A 77 1.56 -21.25 -7.26
C ARG A 77 2.24 -21.27 -5.90
N THR A 78 1.44 -21.24 -4.83
CA THR A 78 1.94 -21.46 -3.48
C THR A 78 2.15 -22.96 -3.25
N ALA A 79 3.21 -23.33 -2.51
CA ALA A 79 3.44 -24.72 -2.08
C ALA A 79 2.98 -24.99 -0.64
N ILE A 80 2.45 -23.95 0.01
CA ILE A 80 1.98 -23.94 1.39
C ILE A 80 0.56 -24.47 1.42
N ALA A 81 0.34 -25.58 2.14
CA ALA A 81 -0.99 -26.14 2.32
C ALA A 81 -1.77 -25.32 3.36
N PRO A 82 -3.10 -25.14 3.21
CA PRO A 82 -3.93 -24.47 4.22
C PRO A 82 -3.79 -25.10 5.62
N ALA A 83 -3.66 -26.43 5.69
CA ALA A 83 -3.46 -27.14 6.95
C ALA A 83 -2.14 -26.77 7.66
N ALA A 84 -1.05 -26.55 6.91
CA ALA A 84 0.23 -26.13 7.48
C ALA A 84 0.14 -24.69 8.01
N LEU A 85 -0.51 -23.80 7.27
CA LEU A 85 -0.76 -22.45 7.77
C LEU A 85 -1.62 -22.47 9.03
N ARG A 86 -2.69 -23.26 9.07
CA ARG A 86 -3.55 -23.41 10.26
C ARG A 86 -2.78 -23.93 11.48
N ALA A 87 -1.92 -24.92 11.29
CA ALA A 87 -1.09 -25.47 12.35
C ALA A 87 -0.13 -24.41 12.91
N TYR A 88 0.57 -23.69 12.03
CA TYR A 88 1.41 -22.57 12.42
C TYR A 88 0.64 -21.50 13.20
N LEU A 89 -0.54 -21.07 12.71
CA LEU A 89 -1.37 -20.09 13.41
C LEU A 89 -1.74 -20.57 14.82
N ALA A 90 -2.17 -21.81 14.97
CA ALA A 90 -2.49 -22.40 16.27
C ALA A 90 -1.26 -22.45 17.20
N GLN A 91 -0.08 -22.80 16.68
CA GLN A 91 1.16 -22.81 17.45
C GLN A 91 1.56 -21.41 17.94
N GLN A 92 1.31 -20.38 17.13
CA GLN A 92 1.59 -18.99 17.48
C GLN A 92 0.48 -18.36 18.34
N GLY A 93 -0.60 -19.08 18.65
CA GLY A 93 -1.76 -18.53 19.36
C GLY A 93 -2.51 -17.45 18.56
N ILE A 94 -2.42 -17.50 17.23
CA ILE A 94 -3.05 -16.54 16.31
C ILE A 94 -4.35 -17.16 15.77
N GLY A 95 -5.47 -16.43 15.88
CA GLY A 95 -6.74 -16.86 15.31
C GLY A 95 -6.78 -16.66 13.79
N GLU A 96 -7.57 -17.47 13.07
CA GLU A 96 -7.75 -17.26 11.62
C GLU A 96 -8.38 -15.89 11.30
N ALA A 97 -9.21 -15.35 12.21
CA ALA A 97 -9.73 -13.99 12.08
C ALA A 97 -8.61 -12.93 12.01
N ASP A 98 -7.53 -13.11 12.77
CA ASP A 98 -6.38 -12.22 12.82
C ASP A 98 -5.58 -12.20 11.49
N VAL A 99 -5.89 -13.13 10.57
CA VAL A 99 -5.25 -13.22 9.26
C VAL A 99 -6.23 -13.07 8.10
N GLY A 100 -7.34 -12.38 8.33
CA GLY A 100 -8.32 -12.06 7.30
C GLY A 100 -9.40 -13.13 7.11
N GLY A 101 -9.55 -14.04 8.08
CA GLY A 101 -10.56 -15.10 8.08
C GLY A 101 -10.03 -16.46 7.69
N ALA A 102 -10.93 -17.41 7.45
CA ALA A 102 -10.56 -18.81 7.38
C ALA A 102 -9.57 -19.13 6.25
N VAL A 103 -8.53 -19.92 6.55
CA VAL A 103 -7.36 -20.09 5.66
C VAL A 103 -7.64 -20.91 4.39
N ASP A 104 -8.77 -21.60 4.33
CA ASP A 104 -9.27 -22.37 3.19
C ASP A 104 -10.58 -21.79 2.60
N ALA A 105 -11.10 -20.70 3.17
CA ALA A 105 -12.25 -20.01 2.62
C ALA A 105 -11.88 -19.31 1.29
N PRO A 106 -12.82 -19.21 0.33
CA PRO A 106 -12.58 -18.49 -0.91
C PRO A 106 -12.28 -17.01 -0.63
N LEU A 107 -11.40 -16.42 -1.43
CA LEU A 107 -11.23 -14.96 -1.46
C LEU A 107 -12.43 -14.30 -2.14
N SER A 108 -12.58 -13.00 -1.89
CA SER A 108 -13.56 -12.14 -2.52
C SER A 108 -13.43 -12.16 -4.04
N ARG A 109 -14.50 -11.75 -4.72
CA ARG A 109 -14.56 -11.62 -6.17
C ARG A 109 -14.89 -10.18 -6.51
N ALA A 110 -14.36 -9.74 -7.65
CA ALA A 110 -14.82 -8.54 -8.31
C ALA A 110 -16.35 -8.58 -8.52
N VAL A 111 -16.97 -7.44 -8.79
CA VAL A 111 -18.42 -7.34 -8.99
C VAL A 111 -18.79 -6.91 -10.41
N GLY A 112 -20.05 -7.07 -10.79
CA GLY A 112 -20.57 -6.55 -12.06
C GLY A 112 -20.24 -7.37 -13.31
N ARG A 113 -19.81 -8.63 -13.17
CA ARG A 113 -19.64 -9.59 -14.29
C ARG A 113 -20.18 -10.97 -13.90
N LEU A 114 -20.71 -11.71 -14.88
CA LEU A 114 -21.24 -13.08 -14.68
C LEU A 114 -20.14 -14.04 -14.16
N VAL A 115 -18.93 -13.93 -14.72
CA VAL A 115 -17.74 -14.65 -14.24
C VAL A 115 -16.76 -13.62 -13.73
N ALA A 116 -16.96 -13.18 -12.49
CA ALA A 116 -16.10 -12.17 -11.89
C ALA A 116 -14.79 -12.79 -11.36
N PRO A 117 -13.64 -12.15 -11.63
CA PRO A 117 -12.36 -12.63 -11.13
C PRO A 117 -12.30 -12.61 -9.60
N VAL A 118 -11.78 -13.69 -9.02
CA VAL A 118 -11.36 -13.73 -7.61
C VAL A 118 -10.25 -12.71 -7.38
N ALA A 119 -10.18 -12.10 -6.21
CA ALA A 119 -9.15 -11.17 -5.77
C ALA A 119 -7.74 -11.58 -6.22
N ARG A 120 -6.96 -10.59 -6.66
CA ARG A 120 -5.65 -10.76 -7.30
C ARG A 120 -4.57 -9.89 -6.69
N TYR A 121 -4.98 -8.78 -6.07
CA TYR A 121 -4.07 -7.78 -5.55
C TYR A 121 -4.14 -7.73 -4.03
N PHE A 122 -2.99 -7.49 -3.41
CA PHE A 122 -2.86 -7.27 -1.98
C PHE A 122 -2.35 -5.84 -1.78
N VAL A 123 -3.23 -4.95 -1.35
CA VAL A 123 -2.96 -3.52 -1.27
C VAL A 123 -2.53 -3.17 0.14
N ILE A 124 -1.37 -2.55 0.25
CA ILE A 124 -0.77 -2.11 1.50
C ILE A 124 -1.09 -0.62 1.63
N HIS A 125 -1.70 -0.28 2.76
CA HIS A 125 -2.05 1.06 3.19
C HIS A 125 -1.29 1.38 4.47
N ASP A 126 -1.25 2.66 4.80
CA ASP A 126 -1.09 3.08 6.19
C ASP A 126 -2.24 3.99 6.59
N THR A 127 -2.58 3.98 7.88
CA THR A 127 -3.77 4.67 8.37
C THR A 127 -3.69 6.19 8.27
N SER A 128 -2.49 6.74 8.08
CA SER A 128 -2.19 8.17 8.18
C SER A 128 -2.78 8.84 9.44
N TYR A 129 -2.96 8.06 10.49
CA TYR A 129 -3.69 8.41 11.71
C TYR A 129 -3.11 7.66 12.92
N PRO A 130 -3.01 8.32 14.09
CA PRO A 130 -3.39 9.72 14.38
C PRO A 130 -2.49 10.77 13.71
N ASN A 131 -3.08 11.91 13.35
CA ASN A 131 -2.34 13.07 12.86
C ASN A 131 -2.04 14.02 14.02
N PHE A 132 -0.75 14.16 14.35
CA PHE A 132 -0.26 15.03 15.43
C PHE A 132 -0.08 16.49 14.98
N LEU A 133 -0.39 16.83 13.73
CA LEU A 133 -0.22 18.16 13.18
C LEU A 133 1.25 18.62 13.35
N ALA A 134 1.47 19.69 14.11
CA ALA A 134 2.80 20.21 14.45
C ALA A 134 3.34 19.67 15.79
N GLU A 135 2.52 18.96 16.57
CA GLU A 135 2.95 18.37 17.84
C GLU A 135 3.87 17.17 17.60
N PRO A 136 4.82 16.89 18.50
CA PRO A 136 5.69 15.72 18.40
C PRO A 136 4.88 14.41 18.41
N ILE A 137 5.22 13.48 17.52
CA ILE A 137 4.76 12.09 17.65
C ILE A 137 5.39 11.52 18.95
N PRO A 138 4.59 10.91 19.84
CA PRO A 138 5.11 10.39 21.10
C PRO A 138 6.22 9.35 20.89
N ALA A 139 7.27 9.39 21.72
CA ALA A 139 8.38 8.43 21.60
C ALA A 139 7.96 6.97 21.82
N HIS A 140 6.85 6.75 22.53
CA HIS A 140 6.33 5.43 22.91
C HIS A 140 5.32 4.84 21.90
N ILE A 141 5.23 5.35 20.66
CA ILE A 141 4.29 4.82 19.64
C ILE A 141 4.47 3.33 19.33
N ASN A 142 5.61 2.75 19.68
CA ASN A 142 5.91 1.34 19.47
C ASN A 142 5.76 0.50 20.75
N ASP A 143 5.15 1.05 21.81
CA ASP A 143 4.96 0.38 23.09
C ASP A 143 3.47 0.09 23.35
N ALA A 144 3.20 -0.88 24.21
CA ALA A 144 1.83 -1.23 24.63
C ALA A 144 1.11 -0.13 25.43
N SER A 145 1.86 0.85 25.94
CA SER A 145 1.28 2.01 26.64
C SER A 145 0.66 3.05 25.70
N TRP A 146 0.89 2.95 24.39
CA TRP A 146 0.25 3.83 23.42
C TRP A 146 -1.12 3.29 23.03
N ASP A 147 -2.22 3.99 23.36
CA ASP A 147 -3.59 3.50 23.16
C ASP A 147 -3.91 3.01 21.73
N PHE A 148 -3.23 3.53 20.71
CA PHE A 148 -3.40 3.09 19.32
C PHE A 148 -2.82 1.70 19.02
N ASN A 149 -2.08 1.14 19.97
CA ASN A 149 -1.67 -0.27 19.98
C ASN A 149 -2.66 -1.18 20.71
N ASP A 150 -3.76 -0.65 21.26
CA ASP A 150 -4.83 -1.45 21.83
C ASP A 150 -6.11 -1.26 21.03
N PHE A 151 -6.44 -2.24 20.17
CA PHE A 151 -7.67 -2.20 19.38
C PHE A 151 -8.96 -2.35 20.19
N SER A 152 -8.90 -2.73 21.47
CA SER A 152 -10.04 -2.67 22.38
C SER A 152 -10.36 -1.24 22.82
N LEU A 153 -9.33 -0.38 22.89
CA LEU A 153 -9.47 1.04 23.23
C LEU A 153 -9.66 1.92 21.98
N ARG A 154 -8.89 1.65 20.93
CA ARG A 154 -8.84 2.44 19.68
C ARG A 154 -9.16 1.56 18.49
N ASN A 155 -10.42 1.17 18.36
CA ASN A 155 -10.88 0.39 17.22
C ASN A 155 -11.07 1.28 15.97
N PRO A 156 -10.23 1.15 14.92
CA PRO A 156 -10.34 1.98 13.70
C PRO A 156 -11.63 1.70 12.91
N ALA A 157 -12.30 0.56 13.10
CA ALA A 157 -13.54 0.23 12.40
C ALA A 157 -14.74 1.08 12.87
N LEU A 158 -14.74 1.56 14.11
CA LEU A 158 -15.89 2.25 14.72
C LEU A 158 -15.94 3.76 14.39
N GLY A 159 -14.86 4.34 13.86
CA GLY A 159 -14.72 5.79 13.66
C GLY A 159 -15.26 6.38 12.35
N GLY A 160 -16.04 5.64 11.55
CA GLY A 160 -16.51 6.11 10.23
C GLY A 160 -16.41 5.11 9.07
N GLY A 161 -16.13 3.84 9.36
CA GLY A 161 -16.40 2.71 8.46
C GLY A 161 -15.16 2.11 7.78
N PRO A 162 -15.12 0.77 7.60
CA PRO A 162 -13.96 0.05 7.09
C PRO A 162 -13.55 0.47 5.68
N LYS A 163 -12.28 0.87 5.53
CA LYS A 163 -11.59 0.97 4.24
C LYS A 163 -10.86 -0.34 3.94
N GLY A 164 -10.10 -0.85 4.90
CA GLY A 164 -9.39 -2.13 4.83
C GLY A 164 -10.22 -3.39 5.12
N HIS A 165 -9.58 -4.55 4.97
CA HIS A 165 -10.02 -5.85 5.47
C HIS A 165 -9.47 -6.11 6.87
N VAL A 166 -8.18 -5.85 7.05
CA VAL A 166 -7.46 -6.06 8.30
C VAL A 166 -6.62 -4.83 8.62
N TYR A 167 -6.62 -4.44 9.89
CA TYR A 167 -5.73 -3.40 10.43
C TYR A 167 -4.64 -4.06 11.25
N VAL A 168 -3.43 -3.49 11.25
CA VAL A 168 -2.27 -3.96 12.02
C VAL A 168 -1.70 -2.82 12.85
N ASN A 169 -1.66 -2.97 14.17
CA ASN A 169 -1.08 -1.97 15.06
C ASN A 169 0.47 -1.97 15.00
N ARG A 170 1.15 -1.14 15.80
CA ARG A 170 2.63 -1.07 15.75
C ARG A 170 3.32 -2.25 16.42
N LEU A 171 2.59 -3.02 17.22
CA LEU A 171 3.05 -4.24 17.89
C LEU A 171 2.84 -5.51 17.08
N GLY A 172 2.18 -5.42 15.92
CA GLY A 172 1.88 -6.57 15.06
C GLY A 172 0.59 -7.31 15.44
N ASP A 173 -0.22 -6.80 16.36
CA ASP A 173 -1.59 -7.30 16.54
C ASP A 173 -2.45 -6.83 15.38
N SER A 174 -3.49 -7.61 15.09
CA SER A 174 -4.36 -7.38 13.96
C SER A 174 -5.82 -7.37 14.37
N LEU A 175 -6.60 -6.51 13.73
CA LEU A 175 -8.05 -6.46 13.86
C LEU A 175 -8.69 -6.81 12.53
N LEU A 176 -9.49 -7.88 12.54
CA LEU A 176 -10.38 -8.19 11.43
C LEU A 176 -11.52 -7.18 11.40
N VAL A 177 -11.69 -6.52 10.26
CA VAL A 177 -12.86 -5.67 10.02
C VAL A 177 -13.75 -6.25 8.92
N ARG A 178 -13.14 -6.91 7.94
CA ARG A 178 -13.84 -7.62 6.86
C ARG A 178 -13.02 -8.84 6.44
N ASP A 179 -13.65 -10.01 6.37
CA ASP A 179 -13.03 -11.23 5.83
C ASP A 179 -12.52 -10.98 4.40
N PHE A 180 -11.36 -11.51 4.03
CA PHE A 180 -10.85 -11.40 2.66
C PHE A 180 -11.78 -12.00 1.59
N GLY A 181 -12.76 -12.82 2.00
CA GLY A 181 -13.84 -13.40 1.22
C GLY A 181 -14.99 -12.42 0.91
N THR A 182 -15.10 -11.33 1.65
CA THR A 182 -16.13 -10.30 1.47
C THR A 182 -15.60 -9.16 0.60
N ALA A 183 -16.29 -8.86 -0.49
CA ALA A 183 -15.90 -7.76 -1.38
C ALA A 183 -15.96 -6.40 -0.67
N GLY A 184 -14.97 -5.55 -0.95
CA GLY A 184 -14.87 -4.18 -0.50
C GLY A 184 -14.01 -3.36 -1.46
N TYR A 185 -13.97 -2.05 -1.27
CA TYR A 185 -13.09 -1.15 -2.01
C TYR A 185 -12.43 -0.18 -1.04
N ALA A 186 -11.21 0.25 -1.35
CA ALA A 186 -10.52 1.27 -0.55
C ALA A 186 -9.67 2.26 -1.36
N SER A 187 -9.67 2.19 -2.69
CA SER A 187 -8.92 3.12 -3.55
C SER A 187 -9.83 4.05 -4.36
N LYS A 188 -9.27 5.16 -4.86
CA LYS A 188 -9.96 6.03 -5.83
C LYS A 188 -10.17 5.31 -7.16
N LEU A 189 -9.24 4.42 -7.55
CA LEU A 189 -9.38 3.57 -8.73
C LEU A 189 -10.66 2.73 -8.68
N GLU A 190 -10.93 2.08 -7.55
CA GLU A 190 -12.14 1.27 -7.38
C GLU A 190 -13.40 2.12 -7.24
N LYS A 191 -13.29 3.31 -6.64
CA LYS A 191 -14.41 4.27 -6.61
C LYS A 191 -14.81 4.73 -8.02
N ASP A 192 -13.82 5.00 -8.87
CA ASP A 192 -14.02 5.35 -10.28
C ASP A 192 -14.49 4.16 -11.12
N LYS A 193 -14.05 2.94 -10.77
CA LYS A 193 -14.39 1.69 -11.47
C LYS A 193 -15.01 0.68 -10.50
N PRO A 194 -16.30 0.85 -10.10
CA PRO A 194 -16.94 -0.01 -9.10
C PRO A 194 -16.91 -1.50 -9.41
N SER A 195 -16.80 -1.89 -10.70
CA SER A 195 -16.61 -3.29 -11.12
C SER A 195 -15.33 -3.95 -10.59
N LEU A 196 -14.42 -3.18 -10.00
CA LEU A 196 -13.19 -3.67 -9.39
C LEU A 196 -13.33 -3.98 -7.89
N THR A 197 -14.43 -3.58 -7.24
CA THR A 197 -14.70 -3.88 -5.83
C THR A 197 -14.58 -5.38 -5.56
N GLY A 198 -13.74 -5.78 -4.61
CA GLY A 198 -13.45 -7.19 -4.30
C GLY A 198 -12.35 -7.84 -5.15
N LEU A 199 -11.68 -7.07 -6.01
CA LEU A 199 -10.47 -7.52 -6.72
C LEU A 199 -9.20 -7.30 -5.89
N PHE A 200 -9.24 -6.34 -4.96
CA PHE A 200 -8.14 -5.86 -4.14
C PHE A 200 -8.40 -6.20 -2.66
N LEU A 201 -7.41 -6.81 -2.01
CA LEU A 201 -7.44 -7.07 -0.57
C LEU A 201 -6.63 -5.97 0.13
N HIS A 202 -7.32 -5.08 0.82
CA HIS A 202 -6.73 -3.93 1.50
C HIS A 202 -6.30 -4.27 2.94
N VAL A 203 -5.06 -3.98 3.30
CA VAL A 203 -4.52 -4.10 4.66
C VAL A 203 -3.94 -2.76 5.10
N GLU A 204 -4.29 -2.36 6.32
CA GLU A 204 -4.04 -1.04 6.89
C GLU A 204 -3.01 -1.14 8.01
N LEU A 205 -1.87 -0.47 7.88
CA LEU A 205 -0.85 -0.42 8.93
C LEU A 205 -0.99 0.87 9.74
N VAL A 206 -1.14 0.76 11.07
CA VAL A 206 -1.23 1.94 11.94
C VAL A 206 0.04 2.77 11.83
N GLN A 207 -0.09 4.01 11.36
CA GLN A 207 1.00 4.94 11.16
C GLN A 207 0.57 6.35 11.57
N PRO A 208 1.10 6.90 12.68
CA PRO A 208 0.85 8.29 13.02
C PRO A 208 1.55 9.22 12.01
N ARG A 209 1.02 10.43 11.82
CA ARG A 209 1.56 11.42 10.87
C ARG A 209 1.75 12.79 11.50
N HIS A 210 2.63 13.59 10.89
CA HIS A 210 2.74 15.03 11.09
C HIS A 210 2.19 15.80 9.88
N SER A 211 1.86 17.06 10.12
CA SER A 211 1.72 18.05 9.06
C SER A 211 3.09 18.49 8.54
N VAL A 212 3.23 18.59 7.22
CA VAL A 212 4.35 19.31 6.60
C VAL A 212 4.17 20.81 6.86
N PRO A 213 5.20 21.52 7.37
CA PRO A 213 5.19 22.99 7.47
C PRO A 213 4.95 23.64 6.11
N GLY A 214 4.00 24.57 6.04
CA GLY A 214 3.61 25.23 4.77
C GLY A 214 2.70 24.38 3.88
N GLY A 215 2.32 23.17 4.29
CA GLY A 215 1.25 22.40 3.67
C GLY A 215 -0.14 22.96 3.99
N GLY A 216 -1.18 22.41 3.35
CA GLY A 216 -2.57 22.76 3.66
C GLY A 216 -2.95 22.47 5.11
N LYS A 217 -3.97 23.16 5.63
CA LYS A 217 -4.45 22.98 7.01
C LYS A 217 -4.82 21.51 7.26
N GLY A 218 -4.27 20.92 8.31
CA GLY A 218 -4.58 19.55 8.74
C GLY A 218 -3.96 18.43 7.90
N ASN A 219 -2.97 18.74 7.06
CA ASN A 219 -2.31 17.71 6.25
C ASN A 219 -1.56 16.67 7.10
N ASP A 220 -1.39 15.47 6.56
CA ASP A 220 -0.79 14.26 7.15
C ASP A 220 0.47 13.80 6.38
N GLY A 221 1.10 14.73 5.67
CA GLY A 221 2.12 14.43 4.67
C GLY A 221 3.48 13.96 5.18
N LEU A 222 3.68 13.77 6.49
CA LEU A 222 4.94 13.30 7.08
C LEU A 222 4.74 12.05 7.92
N ALA A 223 5.28 10.91 7.48
CA ALA A 223 5.38 9.70 8.29
C ALA A 223 6.69 9.64 9.10
N PRO A 224 6.72 8.88 10.22
CA PRO A 224 7.94 8.46 10.92
C PRO A 224 8.97 7.81 10.00
N ASP A 225 10.25 7.90 10.40
CA ASP A 225 11.36 7.20 9.76
C ASP A 225 12.18 6.47 10.85
N PRO A 226 12.24 5.12 10.86
CA PRO A 226 11.53 4.22 9.94
C PRO A 226 10.00 4.33 10.08
N GLY A 227 9.28 4.09 8.97
CA GLY A 227 7.81 4.14 8.97
C GLY A 227 7.22 3.04 9.83
N PHE A 228 7.54 1.79 9.48
CA PHE A 228 6.93 0.59 10.05
C PHE A 228 7.92 -0.21 10.90
N THR A 229 7.41 -0.97 11.86
CA THR A 229 8.17 -1.79 12.81
C THR A 229 8.39 -3.18 12.23
N PRO A 230 9.39 -3.92 12.74
CA PRO A 230 9.55 -5.33 12.42
C PRO A 230 8.27 -6.15 12.65
N ALA A 231 7.55 -5.90 13.76
CA ALA A 231 6.34 -6.64 14.09
C ALA A 231 5.20 -6.40 13.08
N GLN A 232 5.10 -5.20 12.51
CA GLN A 232 4.16 -4.95 11.43
C GLN A 232 4.52 -5.66 10.15
N TYR A 233 5.79 -5.67 9.76
CA TYR A 233 6.22 -6.42 8.59
C TYR A 233 5.96 -7.91 8.75
N ASP A 234 6.13 -8.46 9.96
CA ASP A 234 5.84 -9.86 10.27
C ASP A 234 4.35 -10.18 10.13
N ARG A 235 3.48 -9.36 10.74
CA ARG A 235 2.02 -9.55 10.59
C ARG A 235 1.56 -9.34 9.16
N LEU A 236 2.11 -8.35 8.44
CA LEU A 236 1.80 -8.11 7.03
C LEU A 236 2.22 -9.29 6.15
N ALA A 237 3.40 -9.88 6.41
CA ALA A 237 3.86 -11.08 5.72
C ALA A 237 2.89 -12.24 5.96
N LEU A 238 2.42 -12.43 7.20
CA LEU A 238 1.44 -13.46 7.53
C LEU A 238 0.10 -13.26 6.81
N LEU A 239 -0.41 -12.02 6.77
CA LEU A 239 -1.62 -11.66 6.03
C LEU A 239 -1.48 -11.93 4.53
N TYR A 240 -0.35 -11.54 3.93
CA TYR A 240 -0.08 -11.78 2.51
C TYR A 240 0.03 -13.26 2.16
N ILE A 241 0.69 -14.05 3.01
CA ILE A 241 0.75 -15.51 2.86
C ILE A 241 -0.64 -16.13 3.02
N ALA A 242 -1.42 -15.76 4.04
CA ALA A 242 -2.76 -16.29 4.25
C ALA A 242 -3.68 -16.05 3.05
N ALA A 243 -3.68 -14.82 2.52
CA ALA A 243 -4.43 -14.49 1.32
C ALA A 243 -3.93 -15.26 0.09
N SER A 244 -2.62 -15.42 -0.07
CA SER A 244 -2.02 -16.17 -1.19
C SER A 244 -2.28 -17.68 -1.10
N VAL A 245 -2.33 -18.24 0.12
CA VAL A 245 -2.73 -19.64 0.38
C VAL A 245 -4.18 -19.87 -0.02
N ARG A 246 -5.10 -19.01 0.43
CA ARG A 246 -6.52 -19.04 0.02
C ARG A 246 -6.70 -18.93 -1.49
N LYS A 247 -5.83 -18.15 -2.16
CA LYS A 247 -5.83 -18.02 -3.62
C LYS A 247 -5.26 -19.25 -4.34
N GLY A 248 -4.31 -19.94 -3.73
CA GLY A 248 -3.46 -20.97 -4.36
C GLY A 248 -2.33 -20.40 -5.23
N THR A 249 -2.21 -19.08 -5.33
CA THR A 249 -1.12 -18.37 -6.01
C THR A 249 -0.73 -17.12 -5.25
N TRP A 250 0.55 -16.77 -5.24
CA TRP A 250 1.05 -15.54 -4.67
C TRP A 250 0.37 -14.32 -5.29
N LEU A 251 -0.30 -13.51 -4.47
CA LEU A 251 -1.01 -12.30 -4.92
C LEU A 251 -0.03 -11.23 -5.41
N ILE A 252 -0.54 -10.27 -6.18
CA ILE A 252 0.25 -9.14 -6.68
C ILE A 252 0.19 -8.02 -5.63
N PRO A 253 1.27 -7.72 -4.91
CA PRO A 253 1.26 -6.62 -3.95
C PRO A 253 1.22 -5.26 -4.65
N ALA A 254 0.61 -4.28 -3.99
CA ALA A 254 0.48 -2.91 -4.48
C ALA A 254 0.48 -1.90 -3.33
N PHE A 255 1.00 -0.71 -3.58
CA PHE A 255 0.82 0.44 -2.69
C PHE A 255 -0.41 1.24 -3.10
N HIS A 256 -1.15 1.72 -2.11
CA HIS A 256 -2.37 2.48 -2.33
C HIS A 256 -2.14 3.74 -3.17
N ALA A 257 -1.14 4.56 -2.84
CA ALA A 257 -0.82 5.77 -3.60
C ALA A 257 -0.58 5.50 -5.10
N VAL A 258 -0.04 4.33 -5.46
CA VAL A 258 0.20 3.96 -6.86
C VAL A 258 -1.10 3.66 -7.59
N LEU A 259 -2.08 3.03 -6.92
CA LEU A 259 -3.42 2.82 -7.49
C LEU A 259 -4.16 4.15 -7.71
N ASP A 260 -3.90 5.13 -6.85
CA ASP A 260 -4.50 6.45 -6.88
C ASP A 260 -3.81 7.42 -7.86
N THR A 261 -2.77 6.99 -8.58
CA THR A 261 -2.04 7.84 -9.53
C THR A 261 -2.95 8.31 -10.67
N GLY A 262 -2.98 9.63 -10.90
CA GLY A 262 -3.83 10.25 -11.92
C GLY A 262 -5.19 10.72 -11.41
N PHE A 263 -5.57 10.39 -10.18
CA PHE A 263 -6.75 10.94 -9.53
C PHE A 263 -6.43 12.20 -8.73
N ALA A 264 -7.35 13.17 -8.73
CA ALA A 264 -7.22 14.36 -7.90
C ALA A 264 -7.19 13.98 -6.40
N ASN A 265 -6.36 14.70 -5.63
CA ASN A 265 -6.16 14.45 -4.19
C ASN A 265 -5.76 13.00 -3.89
N GLY A 266 -4.89 12.39 -4.71
CA GLY A 266 -4.33 11.07 -4.47
C GLY A 266 -3.74 10.93 -3.06
N HIS A 267 -3.87 9.75 -2.47
CA HIS A 267 -3.25 9.48 -1.16
C HIS A 267 -1.75 9.23 -1.31
N ASP A 268 -1.03 9.31 -0.20
CA ASP A 268 0.43 9.18 -0.17
C ASP A 268 0.92 8.05 0.73
N ASP A 269 0.08 7.05 0.98
CA ASP A 269 0.39 5.85 1.75
C ASP A 269 0.76 4.63 0.86
N PRO A 270 1.63 3.72 1.35
CA PRO A 270 2.38 3.80 2.59
C PRO A 270 3.69 4.60 2.43
N GLN A 271 3.93 5.63 3.27
CA GLN A 271 5.23 6.34 3.28
C GLN A 271 6.29 5.57 4.08
N ASN A 272 7.56 5.71 3.69
CA ASN A 272 8.72 5.10 4.37
C ASN A 272 8.63 3.57 4.54
N PHE A 273 7.96 2.90 3.59
CA PHE A 273 7.88 1.44 3.53
C PHE A 273 9.19 0.81 3.01
N SER A 274 9.70 -0.18 3.73
CA SER A 274 10.89 -0.95 3.34
C SER A 274 10.48 -2.27 2.68
N LEU A 275 10.59 -2.33 1.35
CA LEU A 275 10.36 -3.57 0.59
C LEU A 275 11.33 -4.68 1.00
N ASN A 276 12.56 -4.34 1.40
CA ASN A 276 13.57 -5.31 1.81
C ASN A 276 13.24 -5.94 3.17
N ASP A 277 12.80 -5.15 4.15
CA ASP A 277 12.43 -5.69 5.47
C ASP A 277 11.20 -6.58 5.37
N TRP A 278 10.20 -6.16 4.59
CA TRP A 278 9.03 -6.99 4.33
C TRP A 278 9.38 -8.28 3.58
N SER A 279 10.24 -8.20 2.55
CA SER A 279 10.74 -9.39 1.86
C SER A 279 11.50 -10.33 2.80
N THR A 280 12.23 -9.80 3.77
CA THR A 280 12.95 -10.60 4.78
C THR A 280 11.97 -11.31 5.71
N ALA A 281 10.91 -10.62 6.16
CA ALA A 281 9.83 -11.22 6.93
C ALA A 281 9.13 -12.35 6.16
N LEU A 282 8.86 -12.15 4.87
CA LEU A 282 8.28 -13.17 3.98
C LEU A 282 9.15 -14.42 3.85
N VAL A 283 10.46 -14.25 3.65
CA VAL A 283 11.41 -15.38 3.58
C VAL A 283 11.41 -16.17 4.88
N ARG A 284 11.50 -15.49 6.03
CA ARG A 284 11.50 -16.12 7.35
C ARG A 284 10.22 -16.93 7.58
N LEU A 285 9.07 -16.33 7.28
CA LEU A 285 7.78 -16.97 7.49
C LEU A 285 7.52 -18.13 6.51
N GLU A 286 7.86 -17.98 5.22
CA GLU A 286 7.77 -19.10 4.27
C GLU A 286 8.64 -20.28 4.72
N SER A 287 9.83 -20.01 5.29
CA SER A 287 10.73 -21.04 5.79
C SER A 287 10.14 -21.79 6.98
N ALA A 288 9.55 -21.08 7.95
CA ALA A 288 8.84 -21.68 9.08
C ALA A 288 7.69 -22.59 8.63
N LEU A 289 6.86 -22.13 7.69
CA LEU A 289 5.71 -22.87 7.16
C LEU A 289 6.09 -24.11 6.34
N ARG A 290 7.32 -24.17 5.82
CA ARG A 290 7.83 -25.34 5.09
C ARG A 290 8.42 -26.40 6.01
N LEU A 291 9.04 -26.00 7.11
CA LEU A 291 9.64 -26.94 8.08
C LEU A 291 8.59 -27.79 8.80
N GLU A 292 7.40 -27.25 9.05
CA GLU A 292 6.27 -28.03 9.61
C GLU A 292 5.86 -29.19 8.71
N LYS A 293 6.15 -29.12 7.41
CA LYS A 293 5.84 -30.16 6.43
C LYS A 293 6.78 -31.38 6.50
N THR A 294 7.94 -31.22 7.14
CA THR A 294 8.98 -32.26 7.29
C THR A 294 9.03 -32.89 8.69
N GLY A 295 8.23 -32.37 9.64
CA GLY A 295 8.16 -32.87 11.02
C GLY A 295 6.99 -33.81 11.32
N GLN A 296 6.25 -34.24 10.29
CA GLN A 296 5.27 -35.34 10.33
C GLN A 296 5.80 -36.49 9.48
#